data_AF-A0A0L1JMS0-F1
#
_entry.id   AF-A0A0L1JMS0-F1
#
_cell.length_a   1.000
_cell.length_b   1.000
_cell.length_c   1.000
_cell.angle_alpha   90.00
_cell.angle_beta   90.00
_cell.angle_gamma   90.00
#
_symmetry.space_group_name_H-M   'P 1'
#
loop_
_entity.id
_entity.type
_entity.pdbx_description
1 polymer ?
#
loop_
_entity_poly.entity_id
_entity_poly.type
_entity_poly.pdbx_seq_one_letter_code
_entity_poly.pdbx_strand_id
1 'polypeptide(L)'
;MQDLTTMLRSLKRPRLLIRAARLGVDSYRRGPHLRRILRTAAPPRAGAALLALIEIEAELETQRTEQMASYSITRHVDVLIALMGEAQLARAR
;
A
#
# COMPACT_ATOMS: atom_id res chain seq x y z
N MET A 1 -18.34 -7.30 6.91
CA MET A 1 -17.93 -6.69 5.62
C MET A 1 -17.44 -5.25 5.87
N GLN A 2 -16.53 -5.06 6.82
CA GLN A 2 -16.18 -3.73 7.35
C GLN A 2 -14.68 -3.44 7.33
N ASP A 3 -13.86 -4.34 6.77
CA ASP A 3 -12.57 -4.55 7.41
C ASP A 3 -11.44 -3.69 6.87
N LEU A 4 -11.38 -3.40 5.56
CA LEU A 4 -10.22 -2.67 5.04
C LEU A 4 -10.35 -1.14 5.07
N THR A 5 -11.55 -0.58 4.94
CA THR A 5 -11.75 0.85 5.20
C THR A 5 -11.55 1.17 6.68
N THR A 6 -11.86 0.21 7.56
CA THR A 6 -11.60 0.29 9.00
C THR A 6 -10.12 0.05 9.32
N MET A 7 -9.43 -0.89 8.67
CA MET A 7 -7.97 -1.03 8.78
C MET A 7 -7.23 0.23 8.31
N LEU A 8 -7.61 0.80 7.16
CA LEU A 8 -7.02 2.06 6.69
C LEU A 8 -7.35 3.24 7.62
N ARG A 9 -8.46 3.16 8.37
CA ARG A 9 -8.81 4.12 9.43
C ARG A 9 -8.07 3.86 10.74
N SER A 10 -7.68 2.60 11.03
CA SER A 10 -6.89 2.24 12.22
C SER A 10 -5.41 2.54 12.04
N LEU A 11 -4.91 2.53 10.79
CA LEU A 11 -3.63 3.12 10.45
C LEU A 11 -3.70 4.64 10.67
N LYS A 12 -3.05 5.13 11.73
CA LYS A 12 -2.96 6.57 12.06
C LYS A 12 -2.02 7.30 11.10
N ARG A 13 -2.33 7.29 9.80
CA ARG A 13 -1.52 7.96 8.78
C ARG A 13 -1.91 9.42 8.61
N PRO A 14 -0.94 10.30 8.26
CA PRO A 14 -1.24 11.65 7.83
C PRO A 14 -2.34 11.66 6.75
N ARG A 15 -3.37 12.49 6.95
CA ARG A 15 -4.54 12.56 6.04
C ARG A 15 -4.14 12.80 4.58
N LEU A 16 -3.02 13.49 4.35
CA LEU A 16 -2.48 13.76 3.02
C LEU A 16 -2.05 12.47 2.29
N LEU A 17 -1.37 11.53 2.96
CA LEU A 17 -0.93 10.27 2.35
C LEU A 17 -2.12 9.43 1.91
N ILE A 18 -3.12 9.30 2.79
CA ILE A 18 -4.34 8.57 2.50
C ILE A 18 -5.10 9.22 1.34
N ARG A 19 -5.17 10.56 1.30
CA ARG A 19 -5.83 11.27 0.21
C ARG A 19 -5.12 11.05 -1.13
N ALA A 20 -3.79 11.13 -1.15
CA ALA A 20 -2.99 10.87 -2.34
C ALA A 20 -3.20 9.44 -2.85
N ALA A 21 -3.15 8.45 -1.95
CA ALA A 21 -3.37 7.05 -2.31
C ALA A 21 -4.77 6.78 -2.85
N ARG A 22 -5.80 7.41 -2.27
CA ARG A 22 -7.17 7.32 -2.78
C ARG A 22 -7.34 7.85 -4.20
N LEU A 23 -6.65 8.94 -4.55
CA LEU A 23 -6.69 9.47 -5.92
C LEU A 23 -5.94 8.56 -6.90
N GLY A 24 -4.92 7.85 -6.43
CA GLY A 24 -4.12 6.94 -7.27
C GLY A 24 -4.69 5.53 -7.42
N VAL A 25 -5.62 5.11 -6.57
CA VAL A 25 -6.15 3.72 -6.57
C VAL A 25 -6.82 3.35 -7.88
N ASP A 26 -7.51 4.30 -8.53
CA ASP A 26 -8.20 4.05 -9.80
C ASP A 26 -7.22 3.78 -10.94
N SER A 27 -5.96 4.21 -10.79
CA SER A 27 -4.88 3.95 -11.75
C SER A 27 -4.08 2.68 -11.41
N TYR A 28 -4.47 1.94 -10.36
CA TYR A 28 -3.73 0.76 -9.91
C TYR A 28 -3.77 -0.39 -10.93
N ARG A 29 -2.58 -0.75 -11.44
CA ARG A 29 -2.37 -1.95 -12.28
C ARG A 29 -1.54 -2.99 -11.53
N ARG A 30 -2.20 -4.08 -11.14
CA ARG A 30 -1.63 -5.15 -10.30
C ARG A 30 -0.26 -5.66 -10.75
N GLY A 31 -0.11 -6.03 -12.03
CA GLY A 31 1.13 -6.60 -12.55
C GLY A 31 2.33 -5.66 -12.42
N PRO A 32 2.34 -4.52 -13.14
CA PRO A 32 3.46 -3.58 -13.09
C PRO A 32 3.76 -3.02 -11.70
N HIS A 33 2.73 -2.68 -10.91
CA HIS A 33 2.94 -2.08 -9.59
C HIS A 33 3.52 -3.08 -8.59
N LEU A 34 2.97 -4.29 -8.48
CA LEU A 34 3.49 -5.28 -7.51
C LEU A 34 4.90 -5.72 -7.88
N ARG A 35 5.21 -5.91 -9.17
CA ARG A 35 6.58 -6.25 -9.58
C ARG A 35 7.58 -5.16 -9.16
N ARG A 36 7.22 -3.89 -9.34
CA ARG A 36 8.07 -2.75 -8.96
C ARG A 36 8.21 -2.62 -7.44
N ILE A 37 7.12 -2.71 -6.69
CA ILE A 37 7.09 -2.48 -5.24
C ILE A 37 7.75 -3.65 -4.49
N LEU A 38 7.38 -4.89 -4.84
CA LEU A 38 7.86 -6.12 -4.20
C LEU A 38 9.16 -6.65 -4.81
N ARG A 39 9.69 -5.98 -5.86
CA ARG A 39 10.92 -6.38 -6.58
C ARG A 39 10.90 -7.84 -7.02
N THR A 40 9.78 -8.28 -7.57
CA THR A 40 9.55 -9.67 -8.00
C THR A 40 9.27 -9.76 -9.50
N ALA A 41 9.58 -10.91 -10.11
CA ALA A 41 9.32 -11.16 -11.52
C ALA A 41 7.83 -11.32 -11.84
N ALA A 42 7.02 -11.80 -10.88
CA ALA A 42 5.59 -12.01 -11.06
C ALA A 42 4.81 -11.64 -9.78
N PRO A 43 3.62 -11.02 -9.91
CA PRO A 43 2.82 -10.64 -8.75
C PRO A 43 2.38 -11.90 -7.98
N PRO A 44 2.62 -11.97 -6.66
CA PRO A 44 2.23 -13.12 -5.85
C PRO A 44 0.69 -13.26 -5.77
N ARG A 45 0.19 -14.31 -5.11
CA ARG A 45 -1.24 -14.43 -4.80
C ARG A 45 -1.72 -13.25 -3.94
N ALA A 46 -2.99 -12.86 -4.05
CA ALA A 46 -3.53 -11.64 -3.43
C ALA A 46 -3.26 -11.56 -1.91
N GLY A 47 -3.45 -12.66 -1.17
CA GLY A 47 -3.15 -12.68 0.27
C GLY A 47 -1.68 -12.44 0.59
N ALA A 48 -0.77 -13.10 -0.13
CA ALA A 48 0.68 -12.89 0.03
C ALA A 48 1.12 -11.49 -0.40
N ALA A 49 0.50 -10.92 -1.44
CA ALA A 49 0.74 -9.54 -1.87
C ALA A 49 0.34 -8.55 -0.77
N LEU A 50 -0.85 -8.72 -0.17
CA LEU A 50 -1.33 -7.85 0.91
C LEU A 50 -0.41 -7.90 2.13
N LEU A 51 0.00 -9.10 2.57
CA LEU A 51 0.92 -9.24 3.71
C LEU A 51 2.26 -8.52 3.46
N ALA A 52 2.88 -8.77 2.30
CA ALA A 52 4.14 -8.12 1.96
C ALA A 52 4.01 -6.58 1.85
N LEU A 53 2.89 -6.09 1.33
CA LEU A 53 2.63 -4.66 1.25
C LEU A 53 2.42 -4.02 2.64
N ILE A 54 1.79 -4.72 3.59
CA ILE A 54 1.61 -4.24 4.97
C ILE A 54 2.97 -4.11 5.67
N GLU A 55 3.86 -5.08 5.48
CA GLU A 55 5.21 -5.04 6.05
C GLU A 55 6.01 -3.84 5.52
N ILE A 56 6.00 -3.63 4.19
CA ILE A 56 6.67 -2.49 3.57
C ILE A 56 6.08 -1.16 4.05
N GLU A 57 4.77 -1.10 4.21
CA GLU A 57 4.07 0.10 4.69
C GLU A 57 4.47 0.45 6.12
N ALA A 58 4.54 -0.55 7.01
CA ALA A 58 5.00 -0.37 8.39
C ALA A 58 6.44 0.13 8.44
N GLU A 59 7.33 -0.43 7.62
CA GLU A 59 8.73 0.02 7.51
C GLU A 59 8.80 1.50 7.06
N LEU A 60 8.02 1.86 6.04
CA LEU A 60 7.97 3.25 5.54
C LEU A 60 7.37 4.22 6.54
N GLU A 61 6.44 3.77 7.38
CA GLU A 61 5.94 4.59 8.48
C GLU A 61 7.01 4.82 9.54
N THR A 62 7.75 3.79 9.95
CA THR A 62 8.88 3.93 10.88
C THR A 62 9.90 4.93 10.34
N GLN A 63 10.31 4.76 9.08
CA GLN A 63 11.22 5.70 8.40
C GLN A 63 10.68 7.14 8.41
N ARG A 64 9.37 7.33 8.20
CA ARG A 64 8.72 8.64 8.23
C ARG A 64 8.75 9.26 9.62
N THR A 65 8.42 8.48 10.67
CA THR A 65 8.36 8.98 12.04
C THR A 65 9.74 9.30 12.61
N GLU A 66 10.75 8.52 12.21
CA GLU A 66 12.15 8.71 12.61
C GLU A 66 12.90 9.71 11.72
N GLN A 67 12.23 10.29 10.72
CA GLN A 67 12.83 11.24 9.77
C GLN A 67 14.09 10.70 9.08
N MET A 68 14.08 9.40 8.77
CA MET A 68 15.23 8.75 8.14
C MET A 68 15.49 9.35 6.76
N ALA A 69 16.77 9.56 6.42
CA ALA A 69 17.16 10.05 5.10
C ALA A 69 16.77 9.10 3.95
N SER A 70 16.56 7.82 4.25
CA SER A 70 16.08 6.80 3.31
C SER A 70 14.57 6.88 3.04
N TYR A 71 13.82 7.68 3.82
CA TYR A 71 12.37 7.78 3.67
C TYR A 71 11.98 8.36 2.31
N SER A 72 11.12 7.65 1.60
CA SER A 72 10.55 8.09 0.32
C SER A 72 9.04 8.20 0.42
N ILE A 73 8.54 9.44 0.40
CA ILE A 73 7.10 9.71 0.39
C ILE A 73 6.42 9.15 -0.86
N THR A 74 7.07 9.22 -2.02
CA THR A 74 6.54 8.67 -3.28
C THR A 74 6.38 7.16 -3.19
N ARG A 75 7.37 6.46 -2.63
CA ARG A 75 7.27 5.01 -2.35
C ARG A 75 6.17 4.68 -1.35
N HIS A 76 5.99 5.49 -0.30
CA HIS A 76 4.93 5.28 0.69
C HIS A 76 3.54 5.41 0.03
N VAL A 77 3.33 6.45 -0.79
CA VAL A 77 2.08 6.62 -1.54
C VAL A 77 1.85 5.44 -2.49
N ASP A 78 2.87 4.99 -3.23
CA ASP A 78 2.76 3.83 -4.12
C ASP A 78 2.31 2.54 -3.40
N VAL A 79 2.86 2.29 -2.22
CA VAL A 79 2.52 1.13 -1.39
C VAL A 79 1.08 1.24 -0.89
N LEU A 80 0.65 2.42 -0.46
CA LEU A 80 -0.74 2.65 -0.04
C LEU A 80 -1.73 2.49 -1.20
N ILE A 81 -1.38 2.95 -2.41
CA ILE A 81 -2.17 2.73 -3.63
C ILE A 81 -2.32 1.23 -3.87
N ALA A 82 -1.22 0.48 -3.82
CA ALA A 82 -1.23 -0.97 -4.03
C ALA A 82 -2.02 -1.72 -2.95
N LEU A 83 -1.92 -1.32 -1.68
CA LEU A 83 -2.71 -1.89 -0.58
C LEU A 83 -4.21 -1.69 -0.80
N MET A 84 -4.63 -0.47 -1.14
CA MET A 84 -6.03 -0.17 -1.41
C MET A 84 -6.54 -0.96 -2.63
N GLY A 85 -5.74 -1.03 -3.70
CA GLY A 85 -6.10 -1.76 -4.91
C GLY A 85 -6.17 -3.27 -4.71
N GLU A 86 -5.17 -3.91 -4.11
CA GLU A 86 -5.20 -5.35 -3.83
C GLU A 86 -6.37 -5.73 -2.93
N ALA A 87 -6.72 -4.87 -1.97
CA ALA A 87 -7.82 -5.14 -1.08
C ALA A 87 -9.19 -4.95 -1.72
N GLN A 88 -9.35 -4.03 -2.67
CA GLN A 88 -10.56 -3.97 -3.50
C GLN A 88 -10.70 -5.25 -4.33
N LEU A 89 -9.61 -5.71 -4.95
CA LEU A 89 -9.58 -6.96 -5.72
C LEU A 89 -9.89 -8.19 -4.86
N ALA A 90 -9.41 -8.21 -3.61
CA ALA A 90 -9.68 -9.29 -2.66
C ALA A 90 -11.15 -9.36 -2.22
N ARG A 91 -11.88 -8.23 -2.21
CA ARG A 91 -13.31 -8.20 -1.90
C ARG A 91 -14.21 -8.53 -3.10
N ALA A 92 -13.71 -8.34 -4.32
CA ALA A 92 -14.45 -8.58 -5.55
C ALA A 92 -14.38 -10.05 -6.02
N ARG A 93 -13.65 -10.91 -5.30
CA ARG A 93 -13.55 -12.36 -5.53
C ARG A 93 -14.33 -13.10 -4.46
#